data_AF-A0A838L3Y2-F1
#
_entry.id   AF-A0A838L3Y2-F1
#
_cell.length_a   1.000
_cell.length_b   1.000
_cell.length_c   1.000
_cell.angle_alpha   90.00
_cell.angle_beta   90.00
_cell.angle_gamma   90.00
#
_symmetry.space_group_name_H-M   'P 1'
#
loop_
_entity.id
_entity.type
_entity.pdbx_description
1 polymer ?
#
loop_
_entity_poly.entity_id
_entity_poly.type
_entity_poly.pdbx_seq_one_letter_code
_entity_poly.pdbx_strand_id
1 'polypeptide(L)'
;MSAAARRAALAAIGCDLVARDGGPGERRAAALMRRLEGREEEVLGLRDLPKVPAWARLPLAAQERVAQRAALASIADTLAHSIDGAWLGEHAHAAGEEAVDWAIGLAGKAPELDPVDGSELAGRGYALLRTTLSDPLRPLLAWAAADETPVPVDTASTCVALAMKGAA
;
A
#
# COMPACT_ATOMS: atom_id res chain seq x y z
N MET A 1 -11.30 23.23 14.50
CA MET A 1 -11.86 21.86 14.69
C MET A 1 -12.20 21.67 16.15
N SER A 2 -13.42 21.23 16.49
CA SER A 2 -13.84 21.04 17.89
C SER A 2 -13.26 19.75 18.50
N ALA A 3 -13.21 19.65 19.83
CA ALA A 3 -12.80 18.43 20.51
C ALA A 3 -13.70 17.23 20.17
N ALA A 4 -15.00 17.46 19.95
CA ALA A 4 -15.94 16.44 19.50
C ALA A 4 -15.61 15.95 18.08
N ALA A 5 -15.32 16.85 17.15
CA ALA A 5 -14.94 16.50 15.78
C ALA A 5 -13.63 15.69 15.74
N ARG A 6 -12.65 16.05 16.58
CA ARG A 6 -11.39 15.30 16.71
C ARG A 6 -11.63 13.87 17.20
N ARG A 7 -12.49 13.68 18.21
CA ARG A 7 -12.83 12.34 18.71
C ARG A 7 -13.56 11.50 17.67
N ALA A 8 -14.49 12.09 16.94
CA ALA A 8 -15.21 11.41 15.87
C ALA A 8 -14.26 10.96 14.74
N ALA A 9 -13.31 11.81 14.35
CA ALA A 9 -12.30 11.44 13.35
C ALA A 9 -11.41 10.29 13.80
N LEU A 10 -10.94 10.29 15.05
CA LEU A 10 -10.14 9.19 15.60
C LEU A 10 -10.93 7.89 15.69
N ALA A 11 -12.20 7.97 16.11
CA ALA A 11 -13.10 6.81 16.15
C ALA A 11 -13.30 6.23 14.75
N ALA A 12 -13.48 7.06 13.73
CA ALA A 12 -13.61 6.61 12.35
C ALA A 12 -12.36 5.87 11.85
N ILE A 13 -11.16 6.40 12.11
CA ILE A 13 -9.89 5.72 11.76
C ILE A 13 -9.80 4.35 12.47
N GLY A 14 -10.13 4.30 13.76
CA GLY A 14 -10.15 3.05 14.51
C GLY A 14 -11.15 2.04 13.95
N CYS A 15 -12.36 2.48 13.57
CA CYS A 15 -13.37 1.63 12.95
C CYS A 15 -12.89 1.04 11.62
N ASP A 16 -12.24 1.84 10.78
CA ASP A 16 -11.73 1.37 9.49
C ASP A 16 -10.63 0.31 9.68
N LEU A 17 -9.70 0.54 10.61
CA LEU A 17 -8.65 -0.44 10.94
C LEU A 17 -9.23 -1.75 11.48
N VAL A 18 -10.29 -1.68 12.29
CA VAL A 18 -10.97 -2.88 12.80
C VAL A 18 -11.73 -3.61 11.69
N ALA A 19 -12.33 -2.87 10.75
CA ALA A 19 -13.03 -3.47 9.61
C ALA A 19 -12.08 -4.13 8.61
N ARG A 20 -10.87 -3.58 8.46
CA ARG A 20 -9.78 -4.11 7.63
C ARG A 20 -9.39 -5.53 8.00
N ASP A 21 -9.33 -5.84 9.31
CA ASP A 21 -8.90 -7.15 9.81
C ASP A 21 -10.03 -8.20 9.82
N GLY A 22 -11.10 -7.96 9.07
CA GLY A 22 -12.23 -8.87 8.92
C GLY A 22 -13.27 -8.76 10.02
N GLY A 23 -14.18 -9.73 10.09
CA GLY A 23 -15.28 -9.75 11.05
C GLY A 23 -14.84 -10.01 12.50
N PRO A 24 -15.72 -9.80 13.51
CA PRO A 24 -15.39 -10.06 14.91
C PRO A 24 -14.94 -11.50 15.21
N GLY A 25 -15.38 -12.49 14.43
CA GLY A 25 -14.94 -13.88 14.53
C GLY A 25 -13.52 -14.08 14.01
N GLU A 26 -13.24 -13.57 12.82
CA GLU A 26 -11.93 -13.65 12.15
C GLU A 26 -10.85 -12.97 12.97
N ARG A 27 -11.12 -11.78 13.51
CA ARG A 27 -10.18 -11.06 14.40
C ARG A 27 -9.85 -11.86 15.66
N ARG A 28 -10.84 -12.52 16.27
CA ARG A 28 -10.62 -13.37 17.45
C ARG A 28 -9.80 -14.61 17.11
N ALA A 29 -10.06 -15.23 15.96
CA ALA A 29 -9.27 -16.37 15.48
C ALA A 29 -7.83 -15.96 15.18
N ALA A 30 -7.61 -14.84 14.49
CA ALA A 30 -6.29 -14.31 14.20
C ALA A 30 -5.50 -13.95 15.47
N ALA A 31 -6.15 -13.32 16.45
CA ALA A 31 -5.55 -13.01 17.74
C ALA A 31 -5.15 -14.28 18.53
N LEU A 32 -5.99 -15.33 18.47
CA LEU A 32 -5.68 -16.61 19.08
C LEU A 32 -4.46 -17.27 18.42
N MET A 33 -4.42 -17.33 17.08
CA MET A 33 -3.29 -17.89 16.35
C MET A 33 -1.97 -17.19 16.68
N ARG A 34 -1.97 -15.85 16.70
CA ARG A 34 -0.78 -15.06 17.08
C ARG A 34 -0.31 -15.34 18.50
N ARG A 35 -1.24 -15.49 19.45
CA ARG A 35 -0.92 -15.84 20.83
C ARG A 35 -0.32 -17.25 20.94
N LEU A 36 -0.83 -18.20 20.17
CA LEU A 36 -0.28 -19.56 20.11
C LEU A 36 1.13 -19.58 19.49
N GLU A 37 1.42 -18.67 18.56
CA GLU A 37 2.73 -18.47 17.94
C GLU A 37 3.72 -17.69 18.84
N GLY A 38 3.32 -17.29 20.05
CA GLY A 38 4.16 -16.50 20.96
C GLY A 38 4.45 -15.08 20.47
N ARG A 39 3.67 -14.57 19.51
CA ARG A 39 3.79 -13.21 18.97
C ARG A 39 2.94 -12.27 19.82
N GLU A 40 3.57 -11.56 20.76
CA GLU A 40 2.92 -10.41 21.42
C GLU A 40 2.81 -9.25 20.42
N GLU A 41 1.64 -8.63 20.36
CA GLU A 41 1.35 -7.57 19.42
C GLU A 41 1.95 -6.26 19.94
N GLU A 42 2.76 -5.60 19.12
CA GLU A 42 3.10 -4.20 19.36
C GLU A 42 1.83 -3.38 19.06
N VAL A 43 1.08 -3.08 20.13
CA VAL A 43 -0.24 -2.47 20.00
C VAL A 43 -0.10 -1.04 19.52
N LEU A 44 -0.72 -0.73 18.38
CA LEU A 44 -0.91 0.64 17.91
C LEU A 44 -1.58 1.48 19.01
N GLY A 45 -0.85 2.47 19.51
CA GLY A 45 -1.37 3.38 20.52
C GLY A 45 -2.43 4.32 19.92
N LEU A 46 -3.38 4.79 20.74
CA LEU A 46 -4.36 5.80 20.32
C LEU A 46 -3.69 7.08 19.74
N ARG A 47 -2.47 7.38 20.21
CA ARG A 47 -1.64 8.51 19.75
C ARG A 47 -1.15 8.36 18.30
N ASP A 48 -1.15 7.15 17.76
CA ASP A 48 -0.63 6.84 16.42
C ASP A 48 -1.73 6.79 15.37
N LEU A 49 -3.02 6.68 15.77
CA LEU A 49 -4.16 6.79 14.87
C LEU A 49 -4.15 8.02 13.94
N PRO A 50 -3.80 9.25 14.40
CA PRO A 50 -3.72 10.41 13.49
C PRO A 50 -2.66 10.27 12.39
N LYS A 51 -1.67 9.40 12.56
CA LYS A 51 -0.56 9.21 11.61
C LYS A 51 -0.87 8.14 10.56
N VAL A 52 -1.97 7.41 10.72
CA VAL A 52 -2.35 6.32 9.81
C VAL A 52 -2.67 6.91 8.44
N PRO A 53 -1.92 6.53 7.38
CA PRO A 53 -2.19 7.05 6.05
C PRO A 53 -3.52 6.51 5.52
N ALA A 54 -4.16 7.28 4.64
CA ALA A 54 -5.48 6.95 4.12
C ALA A 54 -5.54 5.58 3.44
N TRP A 55 -4.48 5.19 2.73
CA TRP A 55 -4.41 3.88 2.06
C TRP A 55 -4.47 2.72 3.05
N ALA A 56 -3.88 2.86 4.25
CA ALA A 56 -3.81 1.77 5.25
C ALA A 56 -5.16 1.49 5.93
N ARG A 57 -6.13 2.40 5.76
CA ARG A 57 -7.51 2.26 6.23
C ARG A 57 -8.39 1.49 5.25
N LEU A 58 -7.92 1.26 4.03
CA LEU A 58 -8.68 0.53 3.01
C LEU A 58 -8.74 -0.98 3.34
N PRO A 59 -9.72 -1.72 2.79
CA PRO A 59 -9.70 -3.18 2.81
C PRO A 59 -8.41 -3.74 2.20
N LEU A 60 -7.99 -4.93 2.63
CA LEU A 60 -6.70 -5.53 2.21
C LEU A 60 -6.54 -5.60 0.68
N ALA A 61 -7.55 -6.10 -0.04
CA ALA A 61 -7.54 -6.16 -1.50
C ALA A 61 -7.47 -4.79 -2.20
N ALA A 62 -7.87 -3.71 -1.51
CA ALA A 62 -7.68 -2.35 -2.02
C ALA A 62 -6.26 -1.83 -1.72
N GLN A 63 -5.67 -2.21 -0.59
CA GLN A 63 -4.25 -1.91 -0.30
C GLN A 63 -3.31 -2.58 -1.32
N GLU A 64 -3.57 -3.84 -1.68
CA GLU A 64 -2.81 -4.56 -2.71
C GLU A 64 -2.87 -3.84 -4.07
N ARG A 65 -4.06 -3.41 -4.48
CA ARG A 65 -4.25 -2.63 -5.72
C ARG A 65 -3.51 -1.29 -5.67
N VAL A 66 -3.51 -0.61 -4.52
CA VAL A 66 -2.73 0.63 -4.34
C VAL A 66 -1.23 0.34 -4.42
N ALA A 67 -0.76 -0.77 -3.85
CA ALA A 67 0.64 -1.19 -3.92
C ALA A 67 1.09 -1.41 -5.38
N GLN A 68 0.33 -2.20 -6.13
CA GLN A 68 0.61 -2.49 -7.54
C GLN A 68 0.61 -1.22 -8.40
N ARG A 69 -0.39 -0.34 -8.22
CA ARG A 69 -0.43 0.95 -8.92
C ARG A 69 0.72 1.88 -8.53
N ALA A 70 1.13 1.90 -7.26
CA ALA A 70 2.28 2.68 -6.84
C ALA A 70 3.56 2.17 -7.51
N ALA A 71 3.71 0.84 -7.65
CA ALA A 71 4.82 0.23 -8.37
C ALA A 71 4.81 0.60 -9.85
N LEU A 72 3.66 0.47 -10.54
CA LEU A 72 3.51 0.87 -11.94
C LEU A 72 3.80 2.37 -12.16
N ALA A 73 3.32 3.23 -11.24
CA ALA A 73 3.60 4.66 -11.31
C ALA A 73 5.09 4.98 -11.17
N SER A 74 5.86 4.13 -10.47
CA SER A 74 7.31 4.32 -10.32
C SER A 74 8.14 3.88 -11.53
N ILE A 75 7.51 3.27 -12.53
CA ILE A 75 8.14 2.82 -13.78
C ILE A 75 7.37 3.33 -15.02
N ALA A 76 6.63 4.42 -14.84
CA ALA A 76 5.67 4.93 -15.82
C ALA A 76 6.34 5.35 -17.13
N ASP A 77 7.54 5.96 -17.06
CA ASP A 77 8.28 6.35 -18.25
C ASP A 77 8.77 5.11 -19.00
N THR A 78 9.30 4.13 -18.28
CA THR A 78 9.76 2.88 -18.90
C THR A 78 8.61 2.14 -19.57
N LEU A 79 7.44 2.06 -18.94
CA LEU A 79 6.23 1.49 -19.55
C LEU A 79 5.84 2.18 -20.85
N ALA A 80 5.84 3.51 -20.87
CA ALA A 80 5.41 4.29 -22.04
C ALA A 80 6.38 4.18 -23.24
N HIS A 81 7.66 3.93 -23.00
CA HIS A 81 8.67 3.79 -24.04
C HIS A 81 8.99 2.33 -24.41
N SER A 82 8.40 1.37 -23.71
CA SER A 82 8.64 -0.05 -23.98
C SER A 82 7.93 -0.51 -25.25
N ILE A 83 8.67 -1.28 -26.05
CA ILE A 83 8.14 -2.03 -27.20
C ILE A 83 8.09 -3.54 -26.91
N ASP A 84 8.51 -3.96 -25.72
CA ASP A 84 8.53 -5.34 -25.30
C ASP A 84 7.13 -5.77 -24.84
N GLY A 85 6.38 -6.38 -25.76
CA GLY A 85 5.04 -6.87 -25.49
C GLY A 85 4.97 -8.00 -24.45
N ALA A 86 6.06 -8.77 -24.27
CA ALA A 86 6.07 -9.82 -23.25
C ALA A 86 6.19 -9.19 -21.86
N TRP A 87 7.13 -8.26 -21.68
CA TRP A 87 7.30 -7.54 -20.43
C TRP A 87 6.05 -6.70 -20.07
N LEU A 88 5.43 -6.03 -21.04
CA LEU A 88 4.15 -5.33 -20.83
C LEU A 88 3.01 -6.31 -20.47
N GLY A 89 2.97 -7.47 -21.10
CA GLY A 89 2.00 -8.53 -20.80
C GLY A 89 2.14 -9.09 -19.38
N GLU A 90 3.35 -9.22 -18.86
CA GLU A 90 3.60 -9.64 -17.47
C GLU A 90 3.06 -8.61 -16.47
N HIS A 91 3.26 -7.32 -16.73
CA HIS A 91 2.72 -6.24 -15.90
C HIS A 91 1.19 -6.20 -15.93
N ALA A 92 0.60 -6.38 -17.12
CA ALA A 92 -0.84 -6.49 -17.28
C ALA A 92 -1.41 -7.73 -16.57
N HIS A 93 -0.70 -8.85 -16.58
CA HIS A 93 -1.09 -10.04 -15.82
C HIS A 93 -1.07 -9.80 -14.31
N ALA A 94 -0.04 -9.09 -13.81
CA ALA A 94 0.14 -8.83 -12.38
C ALA A 94 -0.87 -7.80 -11.82
N ALA A 95 -1.16 -6.73 -12.56
CA ALA A 95 -1.92 -5.57 -12.05
C ALA A 95 -3.19 -5.23 -12.85
N GLY A 96 -3.42 -5.87 -14.00
CA GLY A 96 -4.50 -5.58 -14.93
C GLY A 96 -4.12 -4.55 -16.00
N GLU A 97 -4.65 -4.74 -17.22
CA GLU A 97 -4.40 -3.87 -18.38
C GLU A 97 -4.75 -2.39 -18.10
N GLU A 98 -5.91 -2.12 -17.48
CA GLU A 98 -6.33 -0.76 -17.14
C GLU A 98 -5.34 -0.03 -16.22
N ALA A 99 -4.67 -0.76 -15.31
CA ALA A 99 -3.67 -0.18 -14.43
C ALA A 99 -2.38 0.16 -15.19
N VAL A 100 -2.00 -0.68 -16.16
CA VAL A 100 -0.84 -0.42 -17.03
C VAL A 100 -1.11 0.80 -17.92
N ASP A 101 -2.28 0.87 -18.57
CA ASP A 101 -2.66 2.02 -19.40
C ASP A 101 -2.70 3.33 -18.60
N TRP A 102 -3.24 3.27 -17.38
CA TRP A 102 -3.21 4.40 -16.46
C TRP A 102 -1.78 4.86 -16.16
N ALA A 103 -0.87 3.92 -15.89
CA ALA A 103 0.52 4.23 -15.57
C ALA A 103 1.26 4.83 -16.78
N ILE A 104 1.04 4.32 -17.99
CA ILE A 104 1.56 4.91 -19.23
C ILE A 104 1.12 6.38 -19.36
N GLY A 105 -0.12 6.70 -18.97
CA GLY A 105 -0.62 8.08 -18.94
C GLY A 105 0.08 9.03 -17.94
N LEU A 106 0.87 8.48 -17.02
CA LEU A 106 1.69 9.23 -16.05
C LEU A 106 3.09 9.57 -16.56
N ALA A 107 3.48 9.12 -17.75
CA ALA A 107 4.80 9.40 -18.30
C ALA A 107 5.13 10.92 -18.26
N GLY A 108 6.34 11.23 -17.80
CA GLY A 108 6.87 12.58 -17.55
C GLY A 108 6.29 13.30 -16.34
N LYS A 109 5.41 12.65 -15.56
CA LYS A 109 4.71 13.26 -14.40
C LYS A 109 4.97 12.54 -13.08
N ALA A 110 5.40 11.29 -13.13
CA ALA A 110 5.72 10.50 -11.95
C ALA A 110 7.25 10.40 -11.76
N PRO A 111 7.73 10.19 -10.52
CA PRO A 111 9.11 9.79 -10.28
C PRO A 111 9.40 8.44 -10.92
N GLU A 112 10.57 8.29 -11.52
CA GLU A 112 11.01 7.05 -12.14
C GLU A 112 12.05 6.35 -11.25
N LEU A 113 11.91 5.04 -11.11
CA LEU A 113 12.85 4.11 -10.49
C LEU A 113 13.31 3.09 -11.52
N ASP A 114 14.33 2.30 -11.14
CA ASP A 114 14.76 1.18 -11.97
C ASP A 114 13.58 0.22 -12.22
N PRO A 115 13.38 -0.22 -13.49
CA PRO A 115 12.30 -1.12 -13.83
C PRO A 115 12.45 -2.47 -13.13
N VAL A 116 11.31 -3.09 -12.89
CA VAL A 116 11.20 -4.44 -12.31
C VAL A 116 10.41 -5.33 -13.25
N ASP A 117 10.52 -6.64 -13.08
CA ASP A 117 9.67 -7.57 -13.82
C ASP A 117 8.26 -7.65 -13.22
N GLY A 118 7.29 -8.15 -13.99
CA GLY A 118 5.91 -8.21 -13.52
C GLY A 118 5.73 -9.05 -12.25
N SER A 119 6.58 -10.06 -12.05
CA SER A 119 6.58 -10.90 -10.84
C SER A 119 7.07 -10.18 -9.57
N GLU A 120 7.87 -9.13 -9.73
CA GLU A 120 8.47 -8.34 -8.64
C GLU A 120 7.61 -7.10 -8.29
N LEU A 121 6.63 -6.78 -9.13
CA LEU A 121 5.77 -5.60 -9.02
C LEU A 121 5.09 -5.47 -7.65
N ALA A 122 4.60 -6.59 -7.10
CA ALA A 122 3.98 -6.61 -5.78
C ALA A 122 4.98 -6.26 -4.67
N GLY A 123 6.20 -6.82 -4.73
CA GLY A 123 7.29 -6.53 -3.79
C GLY A 123 7.67 -5.06 -3.81
N ARG A 124 7.86 -4.49 -5.01
CA ARG A 124 8.10 -3.05 -5.22
C ARG A 124 6.98 -2.20 -4.61
N GLY A 125 5.73 -2.57 -4.85
CA GLY A 125 4.56 -1.88 -4.30
C GLY A 125 4.54 -1.87 -2.77
N TYR A 126 4.85 -3.01 -2.14
CA TYR A 126 4.91 -3.11 -0.68
C TYR A 126 6.08 -2.32 -0.09
N ALA A 127 7.23 -2.30 -0.76
CA ALA A 127 8.36 -1.46 -0.35
C ALA A 127 7.98 0.03 -0.38
N LEU A 128 7.33 0.50 -1.44
CA LEU A 128 6.80 1.86 -1.54
C LEU A 128 5.84 2.20 -0.39
N LEU A 129 4.85 1.34 -0.13
CA LEU A 129 3.91 1.55 0.99
C LEU A 129 4.62 1.59 2.33
N ARG A 130 5.56 0.66 2.57
CA ARG A 130 6.32 0.55 3.83
C ARG A 130 7.16 1.80 4.09
N THR A 131 7.78 2.37 3.05
CA THR A 131 8.53 3.62 3.15
C THR A 131 7.67 4.82 3.56
N THR A 132 6.36 4.79 3.28
CA THR A 132 5.42 5.84 3.72
C THR A 132 4.94 5.67 5.17
N LEU A 133 5.29 4.57 5.85
CA LEU A 133 4.89 4.32 7.23
C LEU A 133 5.97 4.77 8.22
N SER A 134 5.56 5.45 9.28
CA SER A 134 6.41 5.62 10.46
C SER A 134 6.59 4.28 11.19
N ASP A 135 7.68 4.11 11.92
CA ASP A 135 8.02 2.85 12.63
C ASP A 135 6.86 2.22 13.42
N PRO A 136 6.08 2.96 14.23
CA PRO A 136 4.97 2.37 14.99
C PRO A 136 3.84 1.80 14.12
N LEU A 137 3.78 2.18 12.84
CA LEU A 137 2.75 1.75 11.90
C LEU A 137 3.21 0.58 11.01
N ARG A 138 4.49 0.21 11.01
CA ARG A 138 5.02 -0.91 10.20
C ARG A 138 4.24 -2.22 10.38
N PRO A 139 3.72 -2.58 11.57
CA PRO A 139 2.89 -3.78 11.73
C PRO A 139 1.65 -3.81 10.85
N LEU A 140 1.14 -2.67 10.36
CA LEU A 140 0.01 -2.62 9.43
C LEU A 140 0.29 -3.32 8.09
N LEU A 141 1.55 -3.52 7.72
CA LEU A 141 1.98 -4.26 6.53
C LEU A 141 2.60 -5.63 6.86
N ALA A 142 2.37 -6.18 8.06
CA ALA A 142 2.92 -7.49 8.44
C ALA A 142 2.46 -8.65 7.54
N TRP A 143 1.36 -8.47 6.80
CA TRP A 143 0.84 -9.42 5.81
C TRP A 143 1.63 -9.41 4.49
N ALA A 144 2.35 -8.32 4.19
CA ALA A 144 3.04 -8.11 2.94
C ALA A 144 4.48 -8.62 3.01
N ALA A 145 4.97 -9.19 1.91
CA ALA A 145 6.36 -9.65 1.83
C ALA A 145 7.34 -8.51 2.15
N ALA A 146 8.36 -8.83 2.93
CA ALA A 146 9.44 -7.90 3.24
C ALA A 146 10.40 -7.85 2.06
N ASP A 147 10.19 -6.89 1.19
CA ASP A 147 11.21 -6.41 0.25
C ASP A 147 11.89 -5.20 0.89
N GLU A 148 13.21 -5.28 1.01
CA GLU A 148 14.06 -4.25 1.64
C GLU A 148 14.67 -3.29 0.61
N THR A 149 14.28 -3.40 -0.67
CA THR A 149 14.76 -2.49 -1.71
C THR A 149 14.55 -1.04 -1.28
N PRO A 150 15.64 -0.29 -1.02
CA PRO A 150 15.51 1.05 -0.45
C PRO A 150 14.91 1.98 -1.49
N VAL A 151 13.82 2.65 -1.11
CA VAL A 151 13.16 3.66 -1.95
C VAL A 151 13.21 5.01 -1.24
N PRO A 152 13.55 6.11 -1.94
CA PRO A 152 13.47 7.45 -1.36
C PRO A 152 12.06 7.79 -0.89
N VAL A 153 11.94 8.44 0.27
CA VAL A 153 10.63 8.76 0.90
C VAL A 153 9.76 9.65 0.02
N ASP A 154 10.36 10.61 -0.68
CA ASP A 154 9.64 11.54 -1.56
C ASP A 154 9.06 10.82 -2.79
N THR A 155 9.85 9.92 -3.38
CA THR A 155 9.43 9.03 -4.47
C THR A 155 8.26 8.16 -4.01
N ALA A 156 8.43 7.45 -2.88
CA ALA A 156 7.40 6.58 -2.34
C ALA A 156 6.10 7.33 -2.06
N SER A 157 6.19 8.49 -1.42
CA SER A 157 5.05 9.33 -1.08
C SER A 157 4.31 9.82 -2.34
N THR A 158 5.04 10.20 -3.38
CA THR A 158 4.45 10.65 -4.66
C THR A 158 3.75 9.50 -5.39
N CYS A 159 4.41 8.35 -5.55
CA CYS A 159 3.84 7.18 -6.23
C CYS A 159 2.58 6.66 -5.51
N VAL A 160 2.61 6.58 -4.18
CA VAL A 160 1.44 6.17 -3.37
C VAL A 160 0.30 7.19 -3.47
N ALA A 161 0.62 8.50 -3.50
CA ALA A 161 -0.39 9.53 -3.69
C ALA A 161 -1.04 9.48 -5.08
N LEU A 162 -0.27 9.19 -6.14
CA LEU A 162 -0.79 8.98 -7.49
C LEU A 162 -1.70 7.74 -7.54
N ALA A 163 -1.24 6.62 -6.99
CA ALA A 163 -2.00 5.37 -6.92
C ALA A 163 -3.35 5.54 -6.20
N MET A 164 -3.37 6.30 -5.10
CA MET A 164 -4.61 6.61 -4.37
C MET A 164 -5.59 7.47 -5.17
N LYS A 165 -5.11 8.33 -6.07
CA LYS A 165 -5.98 9.12 -6.98
C LYS A 165 -6.53 8.28 -8.12
N GLY A 166 -5.74 7.33 -8.65
CA GLY A 166 -6.16 6.42 -9.71
C GLY A 166 -7.07 5.27 -9.26
N ALA A 167 -7.32 5.15 -7.95
CA ALA A 167 -8.18 4.11 -7.35
C ALA A 167 -9.60 4.57 -6.98
N ALA A 168 -9.90 5.86 -7.14
CA ALA A 168 -11.22 6.46 -6.96
C ALA A 168 -11.97 6.53 -8.30
#